data_AF-A0A0V1Q1I7-F1
#
_entry.id   AF-A0A0V1Q1I7-F1
#
_cell.length_a   1.000
_cell.length_b   1.000
_cell.length_c   1.000
_cell.angle_alpha   90.00
_cell.angle_beta   90.00
_cell.angle_gamma   90.00
#
_symmetry.space_group_name_H-M   'P 1'
#
loop_
_entity.id
_entity.type
_entity.pdbx_description
1 polymer ?
#
loop_
_entity_poly.entity_id
_entity_poly.type
_entity_poly.pdbx_seq_one_letter_code
_entity_poly.pdbx_strand_id
1 'polypeptide(L)'
;MKFSSTILFTLLNAYLVSCQPVPEVHTVYVTHYTTIQSTVIDGGDATSIAVAEDTEATVTSSPNETSGAGVANLDNNAKELTTSASIAATDAQTASQDAVPTSIAKSATPATETSSSTSSTGTSQPSSGDHSGEGTFYSTGLGACGKTSQDTDYIVAVSHILYEENQVNGNSNDNSLCGKKIKATYEGNSVEVTVVDSCEGCSENDLDFSPSAFSQLADQSLGRIDITWEWVN
;
A
#
# COMPACT_ATOMS: atom_id res chain seq x y z
N MET A 1 57.31 41.79 21.13
CA MET A 1 57.73 40.56 21.85
C MET A 1 56.89 39.41 21.29
N LYS A 2 57.55 38.30 20.95
CA LYS A 2 57.00 37.04 20.40
C LYS A 2 56.21 36.26 21.49
N PHE A 3 55.65 35.12 21.07
CA PHE A 3 54.97 34.02 21.80
C PHE A 3 53.42 34.06 21.73
N SER A 4 52.70 32.99 21.41
CA SER A 4 53.03 31.69 20.80
C SER A 4 51.70 31.06 20.38
N SER A 5 51.61 30.63 19.12
CA SER A 5 50.53 29.81 18.58
C SER A 5 50.80 28.36 18.96
N THR A 6 50.19 27.85 20.04
CA THR A 6 50.23 26.41 20.38
C THR A 6 49.14 26.00 21.38
N ILE A 7 47.86 26.07 21.01
CA ILE A 7 46.83 25.20 21.61
C ILE A 7 45.90 24.73 20.49
N LEU A 8 46.48 23.94 19.60
CA LEU A 8 45.77 22.95 18.78
C LEU A 8 46.11 21.59 19.42
N PHE A 9 45.16 20.67 19.39
CA PHE A 9 45.21 19.29 19.89
C PHE A 9 44.95 19.11 21.38
N THR A 10 43.71 18.75 21.74
CA THR A 10 43.35 17.41 22.23
C THR A 10 41.93 17.43 22.82
N LEU A 11 40.90 17.40 21.97
CA LEU A 11 39.56 16.91 22.34
C LEU A 11 38.95 16.18 21.15
N LEU A 12 39.67 15.17 20.65
CA LEU A 12 39.10 14.12 19.82
C LEU A 12 39.05 12.85 20.68
N ASN A 13 38.14 12.85 21.66
CA ASN A 13 37.96 11.71 22.56
C ASN A 13 36.80 10.86 22.04
N ALA A 14 37.18 9.79 21.34
CA ALA A 14 36.52 8.49 21.24
C ALA A 14 34.98 8.49 21.30
N TYR A 15 34.33 8.76 20.17
CA TYR A 15 33.05 8.10 19.88
C TYR A 15 33.36 6.67 19.47
N LEU A 16 33.34 5.77 20.45
CA LEU A 16 33.29 4.34 20.19
C LEU A 16 31.97 4.06 19.47
N VAL A 17 32.08 3.76 18.17
CA VAL A 17 31.03 3.14 17.38
C VAL A 17 30.72 1.81 18.07
N SER A 18 29.64 1.75 18.83
CA SER A 18 29.06 0.48 19.25
C SER A 18 28.54 -0.19 17.99
N CYS A 19 29.31 -1.11 17.43
CA CYS A 19 28.86 -2.03 16.41
C CYS A 19 27.77 -2.90 17.08
N GLN A 20 26.52 -2.48 16.96
CA GLN A 20 25.38 -3.30 17.36
C GLN A 20 25.40 -4.55 16.46
N PRO A 21 25.21 -5.77 17.00
CA PRO A 21 25.20 -6.98 16.19
C PRO A 21 24.12 -6.86 15.12
N VAL A 22 24.50 -7.05 13.85
CA VAL A 22 23.55 -7.13 12.74
C VAL A 22 22.62 -8.31 13.03
N PRO A 23 21.30 -8.12 13.11
CA PRO A 23 20.38 -9.23 13.31
C PRO A 23 20.52 -10.21 12.15
N GLU A 24 20.79 -11.46 12.47
CA GLU A 24 20.85 -12.56 11.51
C GLU A 24 19.44 -12.80 10.97
N VAL A 25 19.19 -12.44 9.71
CA VAL A 25 17.90 -12.66 9.06
C VAL A 25 17.83 -14.11 8.64
N HIS A 26 17.03 -14.91 9.34
CA HIS A 26 16.66 -16.26 8.90
C HIS A 26 15.46 -16.15 7.96
N THR A 27 15.65 -16.45 6.68
CA THR A 27 14.57 -16.48 5.70
C THR A 27 13.85 -17.83 5.81
N VAL A 28 12.60 -17.80 6.26
CA VAL A 28 11.71 -18.97 6.24
C VAL A 28 10.97 -18.97 4.91
N TYR A 29 11.24 -19.96 4.06
CA TYR A 29 10.44 -20.22 2.85
C TYR A 29 9.31 -21.18 3.21
N VAL A 30 8.06 -20.73 3.07
CA VAL A 30 6.88 -21.60 3.18
C VAL A 30 6.70 -22.31 1.83
N THR A 31 7.06 -23.59 1.75
CA THR A 31 7.08 -24.35 0.48
C THR A 31 5.82 -25.16 0.21
N HIS A 32 4.80 -25.11 1.06
CA HIS A 32 3.55 -25.82 0.83
C HIS A 32 2.33 -25.01 1.23
N TYR A 33 1.42 -24.85 0.28
CA TYR A 33 0.04 -24.42 0.49
C TYR A 33 -0.86 -25.57 0.04
N THR A 34 -1.88 -25.88 0.84
CA THR A 34 -2.92 -26.84 0.46
C THR A 34 -4.17 -26.05 0.13
N THR A 35 -4.61 -26.10 -1.12
CA THR A 35 -5.88 -25.51 -1.54
C THR A 35 -7.00 -26.48 -1.16
N ILE A 36 -7.90 -26.08 -0.26
CA ILE A 36 -9.15 -26.82 0.00
C ILE A 36 -10.22 -26.25 -0.94
N GLN A 37 -10.65 -27.04 -1.92
CA GLN A 37 -11.86 -26.73 -2.67
C GLN A 37 -13.07 -27.07 -1.80
N SER A 38 -13.83 -26.04 -1.40
CA SER A 38 -15.13 -26.22 -0.78
C SER A 38 -16.20 -26.12 -1.86
N THR A 39 -16.79 -27.25 -2.24
CA THR A 39 -17.98 -27.27 -3.10
C THR A 39 -19.20 -27.16 -2.20
N VAL A 40 -19.91 -26.04 -2.24
CA VAL A 40 -21.22 -25.92 -1.60
C VAL A 40 -22.23 -26.64 -2.49
N ILE A 41 -22.67 -27.83 -2.07
CA ILE A 41 -23.80 -28.52 -2.67
C ILE A 41 -25.04 -28.06 -1.93
N ASP A 42 -25.91 -27.31 -2.61
CA ASP A 42 -27.26 -27.05 -2.12
C ASP A 42 -28.03 -28.37 -2.11
N GLY A 43 -28.48 -28.76 -0.91
CA GLY A 43 -29.42 -29.86 -0.72
C GLY A 43 -28.82 -31.25 -0.51
N GLY A 44 -28.58 -31.59 0.76
CA GLY A 44 -28.89 -32.92 1.30
C GLY A 44 -27.80 -33.99 1.24
N ASP A 45 -27.18 -34.19 2.40
CA ASP A 45 -26.38 -35.35 2.83
C ASP A 45 -24.99 -35.52 2.19
N ALA A 46 -23.96 -35.21 2.97
CA ALA A 46 -22.56 -35.46 2.63
C ALA A 46 -21.86 -36.18 3.79
N THR A 47 -21.96 -37.51 3.81
CA THR A 47 -20.91 -38.35 4.36
C THR A 47 -19.82 -38.56 3.32
N SER A 48 -18.63 -37.99 3.55
CA SER A 48 -17.36 -38.68 3.32
C SER A 48 -16.23 -37.88 3.96
N ILE A 49 -15.58 -38.54 4.92
CA ILE A 49 -14.36 -38.12 5.58
C ILE A 49 -13.22 -38.58 4.68
N ALA A 50 -12.43 -37.66 4.14
CA ALA A 50 -11.10 -37.98 3.65
C ALA A 50 -10.12 -37.74 4.80
N VAL A 51 -9.60 -38.85 5.32
CA VAL A 51 -8.55 -38.92 6.32
C VAL A 51 -7.26 -38.41 5.69
N ALA A 52 -6.66 -37.36 6.25
CA ALA A 52 -5.26 -37.07 5.98
C ALA A 52 -4.41 -38.04 6.82
N GLU A 53 -3.70 -38.92 6.14
CA GLU A 53 -2.62 -39.72 6.72
C GLU A 53 -1.57 -38.75 7.28
N ASP A 54 -1.24 -38.92 8.56
CA ASP A 54 -0.13 -38.24 9.21
C ASP A 54 1.18 -38.82 8.66
N THR A 55 1.74 -38.16 7.64
CA THR A 55 3.11 -38.46 7.21
C THR A 55 4.05 -37.61 8.06
N GLU A 56 4.51 -38.20 9.15
CA GLU A 56 5.58 -37.71 10.00
C GLU A 56 6.80 -37.34 9.12
N ALA A 57 7.17 -36.05 9.10
CA ALA A 57 8.37 -35.60 8.44
C ALA A 57 9.59 -35.96 9.30
N THR A 58 10.29 -37.03 8.91
CA THR A 58 11.59 -37.41 9.46
C THR A 58 12.59 -36.27 9.28
N VAL A 59 13.01 -35.65 10.39
CA VAL A 59 14.12 -34.70 10.44
C VAL A 59 15.42 -35.48 10.14
N THR A 60 15.88 -35.40 8.89
CA THR A 60 17.21 -35.92 8.54
C THR A 60 18.25 -34.86 8.89
N SER A 61 18.67 -34.85 10.15
CA SER A 61 19.87 -34.11 10.57
C SER A 61 21.10 -34.89 10.10
N SER A 62 22.00 -34.20 9.39
CA SER A 62 23.30 -34.73 9.00
C SER A 62 24.31 -34.40 10.10
N PRO A 63 24.95 -35.39 10.77
CA PRO A 63 26.00 -35.11 11.74
C PRO A 63 27.37 -35.11 11.06
N ASN A 64 28.15 -34.05 11.27
CA ASN A 64 29.61 -34.11 11.15
C ASN A 64 30.18 -34.59 12.49
N GLU A 65 31.03 -35.62 12.45
CA GLU A 65 31.57 -36.32 13.63
C GLU A 65 32.45 -35.43 14.52
N THR A 66 32.37 -35.60 15.84
CA THR A 66 33.40 -36.32 16.65
C THR A 66 33.27 -36.04 18.16
N SER A 67 33.15 -37.15 18.91
CA SER A 67 33.58 -37.41 20.30
C SER A 67 32.79 -36.84 21.48
N GLY A 68 32.33 -37.77 22.35
CA GLY A 68 32.21 -37.53 23.79
C GLY A 68 30.99 -38.16 24.46
N ALA A 69 31.17 -39.37 24.96
CA ALA A 69 30.21 -40.21 25.69
C ALA A 69 29.35 -39.52 26.78
N GLY A 70 28.10 -39.99 26.95
CA GLY A 70 27.30 -39.75 28.17
C GLY A 70 25.82 -40.07 28.02
N VAL A 71 25.42 -41.26 28.45
CA VAL A 71 24.06 -41.84 28.47
C VAL A 71 23.05 -41.09 29.35
N ALA A 72 21.78 -41.00 28.92
CA ALA A 72 20.60 -41.60 29.58
C ALA A 72 19.25 -40.99 29.11
N ASN A 73 18.35 -41.91 28.73
CA ASN A 73 16.91 -41.78 28.48
C ASN A 73 16.13 -40.92 29.49
N LEU A 74 14.96 -40.40 29.07
CA LEU A 74 13.66 -40.76 29.66
C LEU A 74 12.47 -40.11 28.91
N ASP A 75 11.62 -40.98 28.37
CA ASP A 75 10.25 -40.74 27.94
C ASP A 75 9.35 -40.20 29.07
N ASN A 76 8.14 -39.79 28.66
CA ASN A 76 6.86 -39.65 29.39
C ASN A 76 6.30 -38.23 29.24
N ASN A 77 5.01 -37.98 29.08
CA ASN A 77 3.81 -38.76 28.84
C ASN A 77 2.72 -37.69 28.61
N ALA A 78 1.67 -38.08 27.91
CA ALA A 78 0.46 -37.30 27.70
C ALA A 78 -0.14 -36.71 29.00
N LYS A 79 -0.96 -35.66 28.86
CA LYS A 79 -2.40 -35.67 29.26
C LYS A 79 -2.91 -34.25 29.52
N GLU A 80 -3.74 -33.79 28.58
CA GLU A 80 -5.06 -33.18 28.77
C GLU A 80 -5.28 -32.22 29.96
N LEU A 81 -5.65 -30.96 29.68
CA LEU A 81 -6.80 -30.36 30.36
C LEU A 81 -7.42 -29.19 29.57
N THR A 82 -8.73 -29.31 29.39
CA THR A 82 -9.68 -28.35 28.85
C THR A 82 -10.09 -27.31 29.91
N THR A 83 -10.69 -26.22 29.42
CA THR A 83 -11.86 -25.51 30.00
C THR A 83 -11.65 -24.09 30.57
N SER A 84 -12.41 -23.18 29.92
CA SER A 84 -13.03 -21.93 30.40
C SER A 84 -12.17 -20.68 30.66
N ALA A 85 -12.50 -19.57 30.00
CA ALA A 85 -13.61 -18.71 30.42
C ALA A 85 -13.86 -17.56 29.42
N SER A 86 -15.14 -17.29 29.18
CA SER A 86 -15.70 -16.07 28.60
C SER A 86 -16.09 -15.12 29.73
N ILE A 87 -15.80 -13.82 29.63
CA ILE A 87 -16.75 -12.71 29.86
C ILE A 87 -16.15 -11.37 29.39
N ALA A 88 -17.07 -10.53 28.95
CA ALA A 88 -16.89 -9.28 28.23
C ALA A 88 -16.67 -8.04 29.12
N ALA A 89 -16.39 -6.93 28.40
CA ALA A 89 -16.80 -5.55 28.66
C ALA A 89 -15.78 -4.56 29.27
N THR A 90 -15.37 -3.63 28.38
CA THR A 90 -15.42 -2.16 28.54
C THR A 90 -14.53 -1.51 29.60
N ASP A 91 -13.55 -0.71 29.17
CA ASP A 91 -13.71 0.75 29.27
C ASP A 91 -12.70 1.54 28.41
N ALA A 92 -13.17 2.71 27.99
CA ALA A 92 -12.47 3.69 27.17
C ALA A 92 -11.47 4.51 27.98
N GLN A 93 -10.36 4.94 27.35
CA GLN A 93 -9.63 6.13 27.79
C GLN A 93 -9.27 7.04 26.62
N THR A 94 -9.96 8.17 26.66
CA THR A 94 -9.66 9.48 26.07
C THR A 94 -8.29 9.99 26.49
N ALA A 95 -7.52 10.54 25.55
CA ALA A 95 -6.47 11.51 25.84
C ALA A 95 -6.52 12.63 24.80
N SER A 96 -6.92 13.82 25.26
CA SER A 96 -6.72 15.11 24.59
C SER A 96 -5.23 15.43 24.52
N GLN A 97 -4.77 16.06 23.44
CA GLN A 97 -3.66 17.00 23.53
C GLN A 97 -3.93 18.26 22.71
N ASP A 98 -3.66 19.35 23.41
CA ASP A 98 -3.81 20.76 23.09
C ASP A 98 -2.97 21.24 21.91
N ALA A 99 -3.51 22.30 21.31
CA ALA A 99 -2.88 23.13 20.31
C ALA A 99 -1.73 23.99 20.87
N VAL A 100 -0.74 24.27 20.03
CA VAL A 100 0.10 25.48 20.15
C VAL A 100 0.28 26.13 18.76
N PRO A 101 -0.01 27.44 18.61
CA PRO A 101 0.24 28.20 17.39
C PRO A 101 1.60 28.91 17.43
N THR A 102 2.14 29.32 16.26
CA THR A 102 2.77 30.65 16.01
C THR A 102 3.44 30.72 14.62
N SER A 103 2.86 31.56 13.75
CA SER A 103 3.43 32.60 12.88
C SER A 103 4.85 32.46 12.31
N ILE A 104 4.98 32.48 10.96
CA ILE A 104 6.02 33.27 10.27
C ILE A 104 5.48 33.92 8.97
N ALA A 105 5.34 35.25 9.06
CA ALA A 105 5.53 36.33 8.08
C ALA A 105 5.17 36.18 6.58
N LYS A 106 4.15 36.97 6.21
CA LYS A 106 3.89 37.58 4.90
C LYS A 106 4.98 38.63 4.57
N SER A 107 5.58 38.55 3.39
CA SER A 107 6.37 39.63 2.78
C SER A 107 5.95 39.83 1.32
N ALA A 108 5.77 41.07 0.90
CA ALA A 108 5.17 41.44 -0.38
C ALA A 108 6.16 42.23 -1.26
N THR A 109 6.25 41.82 -2.53
CA THR A 109 6.59 42.57 -3.79
C THR A 109 7.97 43.24 -3.96
N PRO A 110 8.40 43.62 -5.19
CA PRO A 110 8.04 43.19 -6.56
C PRO A 110 9.26 42.87 -7.46
N ALA A 111 9.10 42.05 -8.51
CA ALA A 111 10.03 42.06 -9.64
C ALA A 111 9.30 41.72 -10.95
N THR A 112 9.06 42.76 -11.74
CA THR A 112 8.76 42.68 -13.17
C THR A 112 10.05 42.31 -13.88
N GLU A 113 10.15 41.09 -14.40
CA GLU A 113 11.10 40.76 -15.46
C GLU A 113 10.40 39.99 -16.57
N THR A 114 10.12 40.75 -17.64
CA THR A 114 9.93 40.25 -18.99
C THR A 114 11.13 39.38 -19.35
N SER A 115 10.92 38.08 -19.54
CA SER A 115 11.85 37.23 -20.26
C SER A 115 11.07 36.31 -21.19
N SER A 116 11.34 36.54 -22.47
CA SER A 116 10.92 35.81 -23.64
C SER A 116 11.22 34.32 -23.53
N SER A 117 10.19 33.49 -23.51
CA SER A 117 10.30 32.04 -23.71
C SER A 117 10.16 31.73 -25.20
N THR A 118 11.29 31.42 -25.82
CA THR A 118 11.38 30.75 -27.12
C THR A 118 10.65 29.41 -27.02
N SER A 119 9.55 29.28 -27.76
CA SER A 119 8.80 28.05 -27.95
C SER A 119 9.65 27.04 -28.71
N SER A 120 10.27 26.11 -27.98
CA SER A 120 10.77 24.86 -28.55
C SER A 120 9.62 23.86 -28.61
N THR A 121 9.18 23.62 -29.84
CA THR A 121 8.15 22.67 -30.25
C THR A 121 8.51 21.25 -29.81
N GLY A 122 7.83 20.74 -28.78
CA GLY A 122 7.67 19.32 -28.52
C GLY A 122 6.19 19.02 -28.60
N THR A 123 5.71 18.61 -29.77
CA THR A 123 4.30 18.33 -30.03
C THR A 123 3.94 16.96 -29.48
N SER A 124 3.71 16.86 -28.16
CA SER A 124 2.82 15.83 -27.62
C SER A 124 1.40 16.38 -27.79
N GLN A 125 0.75 15.97 -28.87
CA GLN A 125 -0.64 16.34 -29.14
C GLN A 125 -1.50 15.89 -27.94
N PRO A 126 -2.26 16.78 -27.28
CA PRO A 126 -3.24 16.34 -26.30
C PRO A 126 -4.24 15.46 -27.04
N SER A 127 -4.28 14.18 -26.66
CA SER A 127 -5.40 13.31 -27.00
C SER A 127 -6.68 13.98 -26.53
N SER A 128 -7.70 13.97 -27.37
CA SER A 128 -8.94 14.75 -27.28
C SER A 128 -9.90 14.28 -26.19
N GLY A 129 -9.41 14.12 -24.96
CA GLY A 129 -10.29 13.99 -23.79
C GLY A 129 -10.87 15.36 -23.43
N ASP A 130 -12.15 15.38 -23.04
CA ASP A 130 -12.84 16.60 -22.63
C ASP A 130 -12.31 17.16 -21.29
N HIS A 131 -11.57 16.35 -20.54
CA HIS A 131 -10.98 16.69 -19.25
C HIS A 131 -9.44 16.57 -19.29
N SER A 132 -8.76 17.40 -18.50
CA SER A 132 -7.31 17.34 -18.27
C SER A 132 -7.04 17.41 -16.77
N GLY A 133 -6.14 16.57 -16.28
CA GLY A 133 -5.77 16.47 -14.86
C GLY A 133 -4.55 15.58 -14.67
N GLU A 134 -4.22 15.26 -13.43
CA GLU A 134 -3.12 14.34 -13.10
C GLU A 134 -3.64 12.91 -12.87
N GLY A 135 -2.84 11.93 -13.24
CA GLY A 135 -3.06 10.51 -12.98
C GLY A 135 -2.06 9.96 -11.98
N THR A 136 -2.53 9.24 -10.96
CA THR A 136 -1.71 8.44 -10.02
C THR A 136 -2.20 7.00 -9.92
N PHE A 137 -1.68 6.20 -8.98
CA PHE A 137 -2.26 4.91 -8.67
C PHE A 137 -2.24 4.61 -7.17
N TYR A 138 -3.14 3.71 -6.74
CA TYR A 138 -3.32 3.30 -5.36
C TYR A 138 -3.41 1.76 -5.22
N SER A 139 -3.21 1.25 -4.00
CA SER A 139 -3.51 -0.15 -3.68
C SER A 139 -5.01 -0.34 -3.51
N THR A 140 -5.58 -1.26 -4.28
CA THR A 140 -7.03 -1.45 -4.36
C THR A 140 -7.61 -2.16 -3.13
N GLY A 141 -8.94 -2.09 -3.00
CA GLY A 141 -9.67 -2.70 -1.90
C GLY A 141 -11.17 -2.44 -2.01
N LEU A 142 -11.83 -2.24 -0.87
CA LEU A 142 -13.22 -1.79 -0.83
C LEU A 142 -13.29 -0.29 -1.16
N GLY A 143 -13.87 0.06 -2.31
CA GLY A 143 -14.07 1.45 -2.71
C GLY A 143 -15.39 2.05 -2.25
N ALA A 144 -15.52 3.37 -2.39
CA ALA A 144 -16.68 4.19 -2.03
C ALA A 144 -17.98 3.77 -2.73
N CYS A 145 -17.90 3.07 -3.86
CA CYS A 145 -19.06 2.47 -4.53
C CYS A 145 -19.54 1.15 -3.88
N GLY A 146 -18.94 0.74 -2.75
CA GLY A 146 -19.29 -0.48 -2.04
C GLY A 146 -18.87 -1.77 -2.75
N LYS A 147 -17.88 -1.68 -3.65
CA LYS A 147 -17.33 -2.83 -4.39
C LYS A 147 -15.89 -3.07 -3.96
N THR A 148 -15.52 -4.34 -3.82
CA THR A 148 -14.13 -4.74 -3.62
C THR A 148 -13.50 -5.06 -4.95
N SER A 149 -12.32 -4.49 -5.19
CA SER A 149 -11.52 -4.70 -6.39
C SER A 149 -10.11 -5.16 -6.04
N GLN A 150 -9.39 -5.64 -7.05
CA GLN A 150 -8.02 -6.10 -6.98
C GLN A 150 -7.11 -5.26 -7.87
N ASP A 151 -5.80 -5.27 -7.61
CA ASP A 151 -4.83 -4.43 -8.31
C ASP A 151 -4.72 -4.76 -9.81
N THR A 152 -5.25 -5.92 -10.21
CA THR A 152 -5.35 -6.40 -11.60
C THR A 152 -6.57 -5.88 -12.35
N ASP A 153 -7.59 -5.37 -11.65
CA ASP A 153 -8.81 -4.86 -12.28
C ASP A 153 -8.53 -3.51 -12.95
N TYR A 154 -9.25 -3.17 -14.02
CA TYR A 154 -9.14 -1.86 -14.67
C TYR A 154 -10.17 -0.91 -14.09
N ILE A 155 -9.80 -0.35 -12.95
CA ILE A 155 -10.64 0.56 -12.17
C ILE A 155 -9.92 1.88 -11.87
N VAL A 156 -10.71 2.86 -11.44
CA VAL A 156 -10.24 4.20 -11.06
C VAL A 156 -11.08 4.76 -9.91
N ALA A 157 -10.43 5.56 -9.07
CA ALA A 157 -11.07 6.48 -8.15
C ALA A 157 -11.14 7.87 -8.79
N VAL A 158 -12.33 8.48 -8.79
CA VAL A 158 -12.50 9.88 -9.24
C VAL A 158 -12.34 10.82 -8.05
N SER A 159 -12.03 12.10 -8.29
CA SER A 159 -11.90 13.08 -7.20
C SER A 159 -13.12 13.14 -6.28
N HIS A 160 -12.89 13.38 -5.00
CA HIS A 160 -13.97 13.59 -4.02
C HIS A 160 -14.89 14.75 -4.43
N ILE A 161 -14.36 15.81 -5.04
CA ILE A 161 -15.14 16.95 -5.55
C ILE A 161 -16.19 16.47 -6.56
N LEU A 162 -15.74 15.76 -7.60
CA LEU A 162 -16.63 15.24 -8.64
C LEU A 162 -17.59 14.18 -8.07
N TYR A 163 -17.10 13.36 -7.13
CA TYR A 163 -17.90 12.33 -6.48
C TYR A 163 -19.05 12.94 -5.65
N GLU A 164 -18.76 13.90 -4.77
CA GLU A 164 -19.74 14.56 -3.90
C GLU A 164 -20.82 15.30 -4.68
N GLU A 165 -20.45 15.99 -5.77
CA GLU A 165 -21.40 16.68 -6.66
C GLU A 165 -22.42 15.74 -7.31
N ASN A 166 -22.05 14.47 -7.46
CA ASN A 166 -22.86 13.43 -8.10
C ASN A 166 -23.49 12.46 -7.09
N GLN A 167 -23.48 12.82 -5.81
CA GLN A 167 -24.07 12.03 -4.74
C GLN A 167 -25.58 11.94 -4.91
N VAL A 168 -26.09 10.72 -4.83
CA VAL A 168 -27.51 10.41 -4.82
C VAL A 168 -27.88 9.97 -3.42
N ASN A 169 -29.08 10.33 -2.96
CA ASN A 169 -29.75 9.83 -1.74
C ASN A 169 -28.96 9.83 -0.40
N GLY A 170 -27.75 10.40 -0.36
CA GLY A 170 -26.85 10.39 0.79
C GLY A 170 -26.07 9.08 1.00
N ASN A 171 -26.23 8.08 0.14
CA ASN A 171 -25.50 6.81 0.20
C ASN A 171 -24.38 6.80 -0.84
N SER A 172 -23.13 6.73 -0.38
CA SER A 172 -21.94 6.66 -1.26
C SER A 172 -22.03 5.50 -2.25
N ASN A 173 -22.51 4.34 -1.81
CA ASN A 173 -22.58 3.15 -2.67
C ASN A 173 -23.53 3.33 -3.87
N ASP A 174 -24.47 4.28 -3.78
CA ASP A 174 -25.46 4.59 -4.81
C ASP A 174 -25.08 5.84 -5.63
N ASN A 175 -23.86 6.35 -5.49
CA ASN A 175 -23.40 7.51 -6.24
C ASN A 175 -23.59 7.30 -7.75
N SER A 176 -24.06 8.34 -8.45
CA SER A 176 -24.42 8.21 -9.87
C SER A 176 -23.22 7.94 -10.79
N LEU A 177 -21.99 8.17 -10.33
CA LEU A 177 -20.77 7.86 -11.07
C LEU A 177 -20.33 6.40 -10.95
N CYS A 178 -20.77 5.69 -9.92
CA CYS A 178 -20.38 4.30 -9.69
C CYS A 178 -20.75 3.41 -10.90
N GLY A 179 -19.76 2.68 -11.41
CA GLY A 179 -19.91 1.82 -12.59
C GLY A 179 -19.87 2.56 -13.95
N LYS A 180 -19.78 3.90 -13.97
CA LYS A 180 -19.45 4.63 -15.21
C LYS A 180 -18.03 4.33 -15.63
N LYS A 181 -17.75 4.56 -16.91
CA LYS A 181 -16.46 4.27 -17.52
C LYS A 181 -15.79 5.53 -18.03
N ILE A 182 -14.47 5.58 -17.87
CA ILE A 182 -13.61 6.66 -18.34
C ILE A 182 -12.57 6.06 -19.28
N LYS A 183 -12.29 6.73 -20.39
CA LYS A 183 -11.11 6.47 -21.22
C LYS A 183 -10.07 7.55 -20.94
N ALA A 184 -8.98 7.16 -20.29
CA ALA A 184 -7.84 8.03 -20.01
C ALA A 184 -6.74 7.84 -21.06
N THR A 185 -5.98 8.89 -21.36
CA THR A 185 -4.87 8.88 -22.31
C THR A 185 -3.66 9.62 -21.76
N TYR A 186 -2.47 9.05 -21.98
CA TYR A 186 -1.17 9.62 -21.69
C TYR A 186 -0.20 9.29 -22.82
N GLU A 187 0.45 10.30 -23.41
CA GLU A 187 1.48 10.13 -24.47
C GLU A 187 1.14 9.13 -25.60
N GLY A 188 -0.15 9.03 -25.97
CA GLY A 188 -0.64 8.14 -27.02
C GLY A 188 -1.07 6.73 -26.56
N ASN A 189 -0.85 6.39 -25.29
CA ASN A 189 -1.40 5.20 -24.65
C ASN A 189 -2.76 5.50 -24.02
N SER A 190 -3.72 4.59 -24.12
CA SER A 190 -5.04 4.76 -23.51
C SER A 190 -5.48 3.53 -22.74
N VAL A 191 -6.29 3.77 -21.70
CA VAL A 191 -6.94 2.72 -20.91
C VAL A 191 -8.39 3.09 -20.64
N GLU A 192 -9.29 2.11 -20.72
CA GLU A 192 -10.67 2.24 -20.27
C GLU A 192 -10.79 1.64 -18.86
N VAL A 193 -11.33 2.41 -17.93
CA VAL A 193 -11.44 2.05 -16.52
C VAL A 193 -12.85 2.28 -16.00
N THR A 194 -13.24 1.49 -15.01
CA THR A 194 -14.54 1.65 -14.33
C THR A 194 -14.38 2.43 -13.03
N VAL A 195 -15.25 3.43 -12.80
CA VAL A 195 -15.29 4.19 -11.56
C VAL A 195 -15.86 3.33 -10.44
N VAL A 196 -15.08 3.09 -9.40
CA VAL A 196 -15.48 2.27 -8.24
C VAL A 196 -15.17 2.91 -6.89
N ASP A 197 -14.49 4.05 -6.89
CA ASP A 197 -14.01 4.67 -5.67
C ASP A 197 -13.93 6.21 -5.77
N SER A 198 -13.68 6.85 -4.64
CA SER A 198 -13.46 8.29 -4.50
C SER A 198 -12.05 8.56 -3.97
N CYS A 199 -11.37 9.55 -4.56
CA CYS A 199 -10.03 9.97 -4.19
C CYS A 199 -10.09 11.29 -3.39
N GLU A 200 -9.91 11.19 -2.08
CA GLU A 200 -9.92 12.32 -1.13
C GLU A 200 -8.75 13.30 -1.35
N GLY A 201 -7.64 12.84 -1.92
CA GLY A 201 -6.45 13.65 -2.18
C GLY A 201 -6.40 14.29 -3.58
N CYS A 202 -7.38 14.01 -4.44
CA CYS A 202 -7.36 14.39 -5.86
C CYS A 202 -8.00 15.76 -6.09
N SER A 203 -7.43 16.55 -7.02
CA SER A 203 -8.10 17.72 -7.59
C SER A 203 -9.25 17.28 -8.48
N GLU A 204 -10.15 18.19 -8.84
CA GLU A 204 -11.44 17.89 -9.51
C GLU A 204 -11.33 16.92 -10.70
N ASN A 205 -10.34 17.10 -11.58
CA ASN A 205 -10.14 16.27 -12.78
C ASN A 205 -9.02 15.23 -12.64
N ASP A 206 -8.42 15.08 -11.45
CA ASP A 206 -7.39 14.08 -11.22
C ASP A 206 -8.03 12.69 -11.06
N LEU A 207 -7.32 11.66 -11.50
CA LEU A 207 -7.75 10.26 -11.45
C LEU A 207 -6.71 9.40 -10.73
N ASP A 208 -7.17 8.54 -9.82
CA ASP A 208 -6.30 7.59 -9.13
C ASP A 208 -6.59 6.16 -9.60
N PHE A 209 -5.68 5.59 -10.38
CA PHE A 209 -5.90 4.33 -11.08
C PHE A 209 -5.55 3.13 -10.21
N SER A 210 -6.12 1.97 -10.54
CA SER A 210 -5.52 0.69 -10.15
C SER A 210 -4.11 0.53 -10.74
N PRO A 211 -3.20 -0.23 -10.09
CA PRO A 211 -1.83 -0.40 -10.57
C PRO A 211 -1.78 -0.96 -12.00
N SER A 212 -2.64 -1.92 -12.33
CA SER A 212 -2.65 -2.50 -13.69
C SER A 212 -3.21 -1.54 -14.73
N ALA A 213 -4.17 -0.69 -14.41
CA ALA A 213 -4.64 0.35 -15.34
C ALA A 213 -3.58 1.44 -15.56
N PHE A 214 -2.88 1.88 -14.51
CA PHE A 214 -1.81 2.86 -14.63
C PHE A 214 -0.68 2.34 -15.52
N SER A 215 -0.31 1.07 -15.38
CA SER A 215 0.72 0.41 -16.21
C SER A 215 0.39 0.37 -17.70
N GLN A 216 -0.88 0.54 -18.08
CA GLN A 216 -1.28 0.68 -19.49
C GLN A 216 -1.01 2.08 -20.04
N LEU A 217 -0.91 3.08 -19.17
CA LEU A 217 -0.62 4.47 -19.53
C LEU A 217 0.88 4.75 -19.47
N ALA A 218 1.53 4.38 -18.37
CA ALA A 218 2.92 4.69 -18.10
C ALA A 218 3.59 3.71 -17.13
N ASP A 219 4.92 3.78 -17.04
CA ASP A 219 5.67 3.05 -16.01
C ASP A 219 5.33 3.59 -14.61
N GLN A 220 4.98 2.72 -13.68
CA GLN A 220 4.59 3.09 -12.30
C GLN A 220 5.68 3.86 -11.55
N SER A 221 6.96 3.76 -11.95
CA SER A 221 8.05 4.54 -11.36
C SER A 221 7.92 6.05 -11.57
N LEU A 222 7.10 6.50 -12.53
CA LEU A 222 6.77 7.92 -12.67
C LEU A 222 5.90 8.42 -11.51
N GLY A 223 5.05 7.56 -10.94
CA GLY A 223 4.17 7.85 -9.80
C GLY A 223 2.99 8.78 -10.12
N ARG A 224 3.20 9.79 -10.98
CA ARG A 224 2.22 10.81 -11.38
C ARG A 224 2.47 11.23 -12.83
N ILE A 225 1.40 11.40 -13.59
CA ILE A 225 1.44 11.76 -15.02
C ILE A 225 0.35 12.76 -15.39
N ASP A 226 0.59 13.62 -16.37
CA ASP A 226 -0.43 14.54 -16.91
C ASP A 226 -1.32 13.81 -17.93
N ILE A 227 -2.60 13.60 -17.62
CA ILE A 227 -3.53 12.83 -18.45
C ILE A 227 -4.62 13.71 -19.08
N THR A 228 -5.18 13.23 -20.18
CA THR A 228 -6.51 13.66 -20.64
C THR A 228 -7.49 12.50 -20.56
N TRP A 229 -8.77 12.79 -20.33
CA TRP A 229 -9.77 11.75 -20.24
C TRP A 229 -11.17 12.21 -20.66
N GLU A 230 -12.02 11.25 -20.99
CA GLU A 230 -13.41 11.45 -21.35
C GLU A 230 -14.29 10.32 -20.79
N TRP A 231 -15.56 10.62 -20.54
CA TRP A 231 -16.55 9.60 -20.22
C TRP A 231 -16.84 8.70 -21.43
N VAL A 232 -16.96 7.41 -21.21
CA VAL A 232 -17.39 6.45 -22.25
C VAL A 232 -18.91 6.37 -22.25
N ASN A 233 -19.52 6.66 -23.40
CA ASN A 233 -20.98 6.65 -23.63
C ASN A 233 -21.54 5.27 -24.00
#